data_AF-A0A1E4IMH1-F1
#
_entry.id   AF-A0A1E4IMH1-F1
#
_cell.length_a   1.000
_cell.length_b   1.000
_cell.length_c   1.000
_cell.angle_alpha   90.00
_cell.angle_beta   90.00
_cell.angle_gamma   90.00
#
_symmetry.space_group_name_H-M   'P 1'
#
loop_
_entity.id
_entity.type
_entity.pdbx_description
1 polymer ?
#
loop_
_entity_poly.entity_id
_entity_poly.type
_entity_poly.pdbx_seq_one_letter_code
_entity_poly.pdbx_strand_id
1 'polypeptide(L)' 'MKYITLSADERLIEAARRRARTEHTTLNEAFRSWLADYAEADRHLQRLDEVMASLRVRQ' A
#
# COMPACT_ATOMS: atom_id res chain seq x y z
N MET A 1 -9.26 -14.88 6.98
CA MET A 1 -8.11 -13.95 6.96
C MET A 1 -6.85 -14.72 7.38
N LYS A 2 -5.68 -14.35 6.86
CA LYS A 2 -4.37 -14.86 7.33
C LYS A 2 -3.75 -13.82 8.26
N TYR A 3 -2.98 -14.27 9.25
CA TYR A 3 -2.26 -13.39 10.16
C TYR A 3 -0.85 -13.15 9.61
N ILE A 4 -0.44 -11.88 9.58
CA ILE A 4 0.90 -11.45 9.17
C ILE A 4 1.54 -10.82 10.41
N THR A 5 2.75 -11.27 10.75
CA THR A 5 3.54 -10.67 11.81
C THR A 5 4.52 -9.67 11.19
N LEU A 6 4.46 -8.42 11.63
CA LEU A 6 5.39 -7.36 11.20
C LEU A 6 6.11 -6.82 12.44
N SER A 7 7.42 -6.65 12.31
CA SER A 7 8.26 -6.02 13.34
C SER A 7 8.70 -4.65 12.85
N ALA A 8 8.58 -3.64 13.71
CA ALA A 8 9.04 -2.28 13.48
C ALA A 8 9.48 -1.67 14.81
N ASP A 9 10.19 -0.53 14.74
CA ASP A 9 10.55 0.23 15.94
C ASP A 9 9.29 0.59 16.74
N GLU A 10 9.33 0.39 18.06
CA GLU A 10 8.20 0.65 18.95
C GLU A 10 7.69 2.09 18.84
N ARG A 11 8.60 3.06 18.69
CA ARG A 11 8.26 4.48 18.54
C ARG A 11 7.48 4.74 17.26
N LEU A 12 7.80 3.99 16.20
CA LEU A 12 7.09 4.06 14.93
C LEU A 12 5.68 3.49 15.06
N ILE A 13 5.54 2.34 15.73
CA ILE A 13 4.23 1.71 15.99
C ILE A 13 3.34 2.65 16.80
N GLU A 14 3.87 3.27 17.84
CA GLU A 14 3.13 4.21 18.68
C GLU A 14 2.74 5.49 17.93
N ALA A 15 3.64 6.03 17.10
CA ALA A 15 3.32 7.18 16.25
C ALA A 15 2.18 6.85 15.26
N ALA A 16 2.24 5.68 14.62
CA ALA A 16 1.22 5.24 13.68
C ALA A 16 -0.14 5.01 14.37
N ARG A 17 -0.14 4.44 15.60
CA ARG A 17 -1.36 4.30 16.41
C ARG A 17 -1.98 5.65 16.76
N ARG A 18 -1.18 6.63 17.19
CA ARG A 18 -1.68 7.99 17.50
C ARG A 18 -2.31 8.66 16.29
N ARG A 19 -1.67 8.52 15.12
CA ARG A 19 -2.20 9.02 13.85
C ARG A 19 -3.53 8.38 13.52
N ALA A 20 -3.61 7.05 13.52
CA ALA A 20 -4.85 6.33 13.23
C ALA A 20 -6.00 6.76 14.15
N ARG A 21 -5.74 6.94 15.45
CA ARG A 21 -6.76 7.45 16.40
C ARG A 21 -7.26 8.85 16.04
N THR A 22 -6.36 9.73 15.59
CA THR A 22 -6.71 11.10 15.15
C THR A 22 -7.58 11.06 13.89
N GLU A 23 -7.34 10.09 13.02
CA GLU A 23 -8.11 9.83 11.80
C GLU A 23 -9.37 8.97 12.06
N HIS A 24 -9.73 8.74 13.33
CA HIS A 24 -10.86 7.89 13.74
C HIS A 24 -10.83 6.47 13.15
N THR A 25 -9.63 5.91 12.94
CA THR A 25 -9.40 4.55 12.43
C THR A 25 -8.45 3.76 13.34
N THR A 26 -8.17 2.51 12.98
CA THR A 26 -7.18 1.67 13.63
C THR A 26 -5.92 1.52 12.77
N LEU A 27 -4.77 1.28 13.42
CA LEU A 27 -3.53 0.98 12.70
C LEU A 27 -3.69 -0.21 11.75
N ASN A 28 -4.52 -1.19 12.12
CA ASN A 28 -4.76 -2.38 11.32
C ASN A 28 -5.60 -2.09 10.06
N GLU A 29 -6.57 -1.18 10.14
CA GLU A 29 -7.34 -0.74 8.97
C GLU A 29 -6.46 0.08 8.02
N ALA A 30 -5.70 1.04 8.55
CA ALA A 30 -4.73 1.80 7.76
C ALA A 30 -3.70 0.88 7.08
N PHE A 31 -3.23 -0.15 7.78
CA PHE A 31 -2.32 -1.15 7.22
C PHE A 31 -2.96 -1.98 6.10
N ARG A 32 -4.24 -2.36 6.22
CA ARG A 32 -4.96 -3.08 5.16
C ARG A 32 -5.14 -2.21 3.91
N SER A 33 -5.45 -0.93 4.08
CA SER A 33 -5.52 0.01 2.95
C SER A 33 -4.17 0.13 2.26
N TRP A 34 -3.10 0.35 3.05
CA TRP A 34 -1.75 0.43 2.52
C TRP A 34 -1.33 -0.86 1.79
N LEU A 35 -1.67 -2.04 2.32
CA LEU A 35 -1.38 -3.31 1.63
C LEU A 35 -2.12 -3.44 0.31
N ALA A 36 -3.37 -2.97 0.22
CA ALA A 36 -4.14 -2.97 -1.02
C ALA A 36 -3.49 -2.03 -2.05
N ASP A 37 -3.17 -0.80 -1.64
CA ASP A 37 -2.52 0.20 -2.49
C ASP A 37 -1.14 -0.28 -2.96
N TYR A 38 -0.36 -0.88 -2.06
CA TYR A 38 0.96 -1.44 -2.37
C TYR A 38 0.88 -2.57 -3.40
N ALA A 39 -0.15 -3.43 -3.31
CA ALA A 39 -0.37 -4.51 -4.27
C ALA A 39 -0.98 -4.03 -5.61
N GLU A 40 -1.55 -2.82 -5.66
CA GLU A 40 -2.02 -2.19 -6.90
C GLU A 40 -0.95 -1.34 -7.59
N ALA A 41 -0.03 -0.73 -6.84
CA ALA A 41 1.05 0.08 -7.40
C ALA A 41 1.88 -0.69 -8.43
N ASP A 42 2.15 -1.97 -8.18
CA ASP A 42 2.88 -2.85 -9.10
C ASP A 42 2.07 -3.12 -10.39
N ARG A 43 0.74 -3.22 -10.28
CA ARG A 43 -0.16 -3.37 -11.44
C ARG A 43 -0.30 -2.08 -12.24
N HIS A 44 -0.25 -0.92 -11.59
CA HIS A 44 -0.32 0.36 -12.27
C HIS A 44 0.93 0.63 -13.12
N LEU A 45 2.12 0.33 -12.59
CA LEU A 45 3.37 0.46 -13.35
C LEU A 45 3.42 -0.54 -14.52
N GLN A 46 3.04 -1.80 -14.30
CA GLN A 46 2.95 -2.80 -15.36
C GLN A 46 1.97 -2.40 -16.47
N ARG A 47 0.79 -1.87 -16.09
CA ARG A 47 -0.20 -1.39 -17.06
C ARG A 47 0.28 -0.19 -17.86
N LEU A 48 1.01 0.73 -17.23
CA LEU A 48 1.61 1.87 -17.93
C LEU A 48 2.66 1.40 -18.95
N ASP A 49 3.50 0.45 -18.58
CA ASP A 49 4.49 -0.14 -19.48
C ASP A 49 3.83 -0.86 -20.66
N GLU A 50 2.76 -1.63 -20.42
CA GLU A 50 1.98 -2.29 -21.47
C GLU A 50 1.34 -1.29 -22.45
N VAL A 51 0.75 -0.20 -21.93
CA VAL A 51 0.17 0.86 -22.76
C VAL A 51 1.26 1.54 -23.59
N MET A 52 2.39 1.90 -22.99
CA MET A 52 3.52 2.52 -23.69
C MET A 52 4.14 1.60 -24.74
N ALA A 53 4.23 0.29 -24.46
CA ALA A 53 4.66 -0.71 -25.44
C ALA A 53 3.70 -0.80 -26.62
N SER A 54 2.38 -0.81 -26.37
CA SER A 54 1.35 -0.86 -27.42
C SER A 54 1.34 0.37 -28.34
N LEU A 55 1.71 1.54 -27.81
CA LEU A 55 1.85 2.78 -28.57
C LEU A 55 3.12 2.81 -29.43
N ARG A 56 4.21 2.19 -28.97
CA ARG A 56 5.46 2.05 -29.75
C ARG A 56 5.32 1.09 -30.92
N VAL A 57 4.48 0.06 -30.80
CA VAL A 57 4.29 -0.97 -31.86
C VAL A 57 3.40 -0.46 -33.01
N ARG A 58 2.70 0.67 -32.83
CA ARG A 58 1.79 1.26 -33.84
C ARG A 58 2.37 2.40 -34.67
N GLN A 59 3.68 2.67 -34.60
CA GLN A 59 4.38 3.58 -35.53
C GLN A 59 5.35 2.84 -36.43
#